data_AF-A0AAD5H009-F1
#
_entry.id   AF-A0AAD5H009-F1
#
_cell.length_a   1.000
_cell.length_b   1.000
_cell.length_c   1.000
_cell.angle_alpha   90.00
_cell.angle_beta   90.00
_cell.angle_gamma   90.00
#
_symmetry.space_group_name_H-M   'P 1'
#
loop_
_entity.id
_entity.type
_entity.pdbx_description
1 polymer ?
#
loop_
_entity_poly.entity_id
_entity_poly.type
_entity_poly.pdbx_seq_one_letter_code
_entity_poly.pdbx_strand_id
1 'polypeptide(L)'
;MVRSGRRHLPLVALLALLGTDMAAAAPNLCVANQNGVWSDQEELDRVGACKVCSADGTRCEQCWEFFSMNSSGDCVPCKATEYGEGTGAALTCISCKADDPSHCYNCGGRFLLREEPDDFQGFYADANGKCIQCPTPHCAECQNVTGVCLQCEPGYGLVGFFFDPAAAACTPCKAGCARCESADECSGCDYGYLPDPATGQCAPCPSNCQECSAANQCSQCKSGHTNVTTDGSACAACADPLCSFCAEGVDKCTSCSENGFGPDPATKRCVACTTPNCSSCSDSAATCTECGPGYVLDGATGACEPCKVQNCSWCRISSQTGQEECESCLNGYTSSVANADPITACVPGSA
;
A
#
# COMPACT_ATOMS: atom_id res chain seq x y z
N MET A 1 -84.30 32.48 -16.37
CA MET A 1 -83.49 31.59 -17.24
C MET A 1 -82.01 31.92 -17.02
N VAL A 2 -81.19 30.88 -16.87
CA VAL A 2 -79.79 30.81 -16.41
C VAL A 2 -78.86 31.94 -16.90
N ARG A 3 -78.00 32.49 -16.01
CA ARG A 3 -76.56 32.71 -16.29
C ARG A 3 -75.72 33.16 -15.07
N SER A 4 -74.68 32.37 -14.83
CA SER A 4 -73.35 32.59 -14.25
C SER A 4 -72.83 34.02 -14.03
N GLY A 5 -72.07 34.23 -12.94
CA GLY A 5 -70.83 35.04 -12.99
C GLY A 5 -70.46 35.96 -11.81
N ARG A 6 -69.44 35.52 -11.04
CA ARG A 6 -68.32 36.24 -10.40
C ARG A 6 -68.50 37.25 -9.23
N ARG A 7 -67.75 36.90 -8.16
CA ARG A 7 -66.86 37.68 -7.26
C ARG A 7 -67.45 38.78 -6.38
N HIS A 8 -67.16 38.71 -5.07
CA HIS A 8 -66.54 39.80 -4.27
C HIS A 8 -66.11 39.28 -2.87
N LEU A 9 -64.83 39.48 -2.52
CA LEU A 9 -64.27 39.56 -1.15
C LEU A 9 -64.75 40.89 -0.50
N PRO A 10 -64.77 41.14 0.85
CA PRO A 10 -63.54 41.19 1.69
C PRO A 10 -63.71 41.02 3.25
N LEU A 11 -62.59 40.98 3.99
CA LEU A 11 -62.25 41.57 5.33
C LEU A 11 -60.94 40.90 5.83
N VAL A 12 -59.75 41.54 5.89
CA VAL A 12 -59.17 42.41 6.96
C VAL A 12 -59.36 41.82 8.38
N ALA A 13 -58.39 41.65 9.30
CA ALA A 13 -56.93 41.68 9.41
C ALA A 13 -56.58 41.20 10.86
N LEU A 14 -55.39 40.63 11.12
CA LEU A 14 -54.48 41.00 12.24
C LEU A 14 -53.25 40.05 12.34
N LEU A 15 -52.07 40.66 12.47
CA LEU A 15 -50.77 40.04 12.75
C LEU A 15 -50.66 39.56 14.22
N ALA A 16 -49.94 38.46 14.44
CA ALA A 16 -49.12 38.28 15.64
C ALA A 16 -47.87 37.43 15.30
N LEU A 17 -46.71 38.05 15.50
CA LEU A 17 -45.37 37.49 15.36
C LEU A 17 -45.09 36.45 16.45
N LEU A 18 -44.58 35.28 16.08
CA LEU A 18 -43.68 34.50 16.93
C LEU A 18 -42.50 34.07 16.07
N GLY A 19 -41.39 34.79 16.24
CA GLY A 19 -40.10 34.35 15.76
C GLY A 19 -39.65 33.12 16.53
N THR A 20 -39.14 32.14 15.78
CA THR A 20 -37.97 31.37 16.17
C THR A 20 -37.19 31.10 14.89
N ASP A 21 -36.31 32.04 14.53
CA ASP A 21 -35.15 31.69 13.70
C ASP A 21 -34.27 30.77 14.54
N MET A 22 -34.61 29.49 14.55
CA MET A 22 -33.57 28.48 14.72
C MET A 22 -32.95 28.33 13.35
N ALA A 23 -31.80 28.99 13.15
CA ALA A 23 -30.85 28.53 12.17
C ALA A 23 -30.48 27.10 12.56
N ALA A 24 -31.23 26.12 12.04
CA ALA A 24 -30.80 24.74 12.05
C ALA A 24 -29.48 24.75 11.28
N ALA A 25 -28.37 24.50 11.99
CA ALA A 25 -27.11 24.20 11.33
C ALA A 25 -27.40 23.14 10.26
N ALA A 26 -27.04 23.43 9.01
CA ALA A 26 -27.21 22.44 7.95
C ALA A 26 -26.54 21.14 8.42
N PRO A 27 -27.18 19.97 8.27
CA PRO A 27 -26.55 18.71 8.65
C PRO A 27 -25.24 18.61 7.87
N ASN A 28 -24.13 18.33 8.56
CA ASN A 28 -22.86 18.04 7.91
C ASN A 28 -23.10 16.89 6.94
N LEU A 29 -23.09 17.18 5.64
CA LEU A 29 -23.22 16.15 4.62
C LEU A 29 -21.97 15.29 4.65
N CYS A 30 -22.16 13.98 4.63
CA CYS A 30 -21.08 13.02 4.48
C CYS A 30 -20.42 13.20 3.11
N VAL A 31 -19.10 13.33 3.12
CA VAL A 31 -18.27 13.36 1.91
C VAL A 31 -17.37 12.14 1.95
N ALA A 32 -17.45 11.30 0.91
CA ALA A 32 -16.56 10.15 0.79
C ALA A 32 -15.16 10.62 0.39
N ASN A 33 -14.16 10.25 1.19
CA ASN A 33 -12.75 10.47 0.90
C ASN A 33 -12.25 9.30 0.04
N GLN A 34 -11.80 9.59 -1.18
CA GLN A 34 -11.30 8.56 -2.10
C GLN A 34 -9.85 8.14 -1.81
N ASN A 35 -9.07 9.01 -1.16
CA ASN A 35 -7.67 8.77 -0.83
C ASN A 35 -7.50 8.09 0.54
N GLY A 36 -8.46 8.30 1.46
CA GLY A 36 -8.57 7.57 2.72
C GLY A 36 -7.34 7.72 3.60
N VAL A 37 -6.61 6.61 3.80
CA VAL A 37 -5.39 6.54 4.62
C VAL A 37 -4.21 7.28 3.95
N TRP A 38 -4.28 7.45 2.64
CA TRP A 38 -3.24 8.10 1.83
C TRP A 38 -3.43 9.60 1.70
N SER A 39 -4.49 10.14 2.31
CA SER A 39 -4.70 11.58 2.41
C SER A 39 -3.63 12.23 3.27
N ASP A 40 -3.22 13.44 2.90
CA ASP A 40 -2.52 14.33 3.81
C ASP A 40 -3.44 14.75 4.98
N GLN A 41 -2.85 15.31 6.03
CA GLN A 41 -3.60 15.68 7.24
C GLN A 41 -4.66 16.77 6.94
N GLU A 42 -4.41 17.65 5.97
CA GLU A 42 -5.34 18.72 5.60
C GLU A 42 -6.59 18.18 4.89
N GLU A 43 -6.42 17.18 4.01
CA GLU A 43 -7.51 16.47 3.37
C GLU A 43 -8.30 15.64 4.39
N LEU A 44 -7.62 14.94 5.30
CA LEU A 44 -8.25 14.21 6.41
C LEU A 44 -9.09 15.12 7.31
N ASP A 45 -8.59 16.31 7.65
CA ASP A 45 -9.32 17.29 8.47
C ASP A 45 -10.53 17.88 7.73
N ARG A 46 -10.46 18.00 6.41
CA ARG A 46 -11.51 18.60 5.56
C ARG A 46 -12.66 17.64 5.23
N VAL A 47 -12.35 16.42 4.80
CA VAL A 47 -13.35 15.45 4.30
C VAL A 47 -13.50 14.21 5.18
N GLY A 48 -12.66 14.05 6.21
CA GLY A 48 -12.67 12.88 7.10
C GLY A 48 -12.19 11.60 6.41
N ALA A 49 -12.31 10.48 7.11
CA ALA A 49 -11.89 9.16 6.63
C ALA A 49 -13.06 8.25 6.21
N CYS A 50 -14.18 8.86 5.80
CA CYS A 50 -15.33 8.10 5.34
C CYS A 50 -15.06 7.50 3.96
N LYS A 51 -15.19 6.19 3.82
CA LYS A 51 -15.07 5.47 2.55
C LYS A 51 -16.39 5.41 1.79
N VAL A 52 -17.49 5.15 2.50
CA VAL A 52 -18.84 5.03 1.91
C VAL A 52 -19.82 5.83 2.74
N CYS A 53 -20.50 6.77 2.11
CA CYS A 53 -21.61 7.53 2.70
C CYS A 53 -22.94 6.81 2.51
N SER A 54 -23.88 7.07 3.42
CA SER A 54 -25.27 6.63 3.30
C SER A 54 -25.93 7.18 2.03
N ALA A 55 -26.97 6.49 1.55
CA ALA A 55 -27.68 6.88 0.33
C ALA A 55 -28.32 8.28 0.39
N ASP A 56 -28.65 8.76 1.60
CA ASP A 56 -29.15 10.12 1.84
C ASP A 56 -28.03 11.16 2.06
N GLY A 57 -26.76 10.73 2.07
CA GLY A 57 -25.59 11.59 2.23
C GLY A 57 -25.43 12.18 3.62
N THR A 58 -26.13 11.65 4.64
CA THR A 58 -26.17 12.27 5.98
C THR A 58 -25.19 11.67 6.98
N ARG A 59 -24.63 10.47 6.72
CA ARG A 59 -23.67 9.82 7.62
C ARG A 59 -22.72 8.89 6.88
N CYS A 60 -21.61 8.54 7.53
CA CYS A 60 -20.75 7.47 7.04
C CYS A 60 -21.34 6.08 7.33
N GLU A 61 -21.17 5.14 6.41
CA GLU A 61 -21.55 3.72 6.57
C GLU A 61 -20.32 2.80 6.53
N GLN A 62 -19.18 3.28 6.05
CA GLN A 62 -17.92 2.55 6.09
C GLN A 62 -16.75 3.52 6.21
N CYS A 63 -15.87 3.31 7.19
CA CYS A 63 -14.61 4.03 7.32
C CYS A 63 -13.50 3.31 6.55
N TRP A 64 -12.45 4.05 6.19
CA TRP A 64 -11.18 3.44 5.78
C TRP A 64 -10.51 2.69 6.93
N GLU A 65 -9.60 1.77 6.60
CA GLU A 65 -8.73 1.10 7.58
C GLU A 65 -7.95 2.14 8.40
N PHE A 66 -7.56 1.78 9.62
CA PHE A 66 -7.00 2.69 10.64
C PHE A 66 -7.97 3.73 11.19
N PHE A 67 -9.24 3.68 10.79
CA PHE A 67 -10.33 4.48 11.36
C PHE A 67 -11.48 3.59 11.80
N SER A 68 -12.27 4.05 12.76
CA SER A 68 -13.46 3.32 13.24
C SER A 68 -14.62 4.27 13.47
N MET A 69 -15.84 3.79 13.22
CA MET A 69 -17.02 4.64 13.23
C MET A 69 -17.58 4.81 14.63
N ASN A 70 -17.77 6.05 15.07
CA ASN A 70 -18.44 6.37 16.32
C ASN A 70 -19.98 6.27 16.17
N SER A 71 -20.70 6.42 17.28
CA SER A 71 -22.17 6.37 17.29
C SER A 71 -22.86 7.48 16.48
N SER A 72 -22.13 8.54 16.15
CA SER A 72 -22.62 9.67 15.34
C SER A 72 -22.42 9.44 13.83
N GLY A 73 -21.69 8.38 13.44
CA GLY A 73 -21.35 8.11 12.05
C GLY A 73 -20.07 8.79 11.56
N ASP A 74 -19.24 9.33 12.47
CA ASP A 74 -17.93 9.89 12.13
C ASP A 74 -16.84 8.83 12.24
N CYS A 75 -15.87 8.87 11.32
CA CYS A 75 -14.70 8.01 11.35
C CYS A 75 -13.60 8.63 12.19
N VAL A 76 -13.31 8.01 13.34
CA VAL A 76 -12.23 8.46 14.24
C VAL A 76 -10.95 7.67 13.98
N PRO A 77 -9.77 8.31 13.99
CA PRO A 77 -8.50 7.64 13.78
C PRO A 77 -8.15 6.74 14.96
N CYS A 78 -7.75 5.51 14.67
CA CYS A 78 -7.22 4.58 15.64
C CYS A 78 -5.83 5.03 16.08
N LYS A 79 -5.59 4.97 17.38
CA LYS A 79 -4.29 5.32 17.97
C LYS A 79 -3.46 4.05 18.04
N ALA A 80 -2.27 4.09 17.42
CA ALA A 80 -1.31 3.02 17.60
C ALA A 80 -0.96 2.88 19.09
N THR A 81 -0.90 1.64 19.58
CA THR A 81 -0.37 1.38 20.92
C THR A 81 1.13 1.68 20.89
N GLU A 82 1.61 2.48 21.84
CA GLU A 82 3.01 2.91 21.91
C GLU A 82 3.97 1.74 21.69
N TYR A 83 5.05 2.04 20.94
CA TYR A 83 6.19 1.18 20.60
C TYR A 83 6.40 0.09 21.66
N GLY A 84 6.26 -1.18 21.28
CA GLY A 84 6.71 -2.27 22.15
C GLY A 84 8.20 -2.08 22.42
N GLU A 85 8.56 -1.65 23.62
CA GLU A 85 9.96 -1.58 24.04
C GLU A 85 10.59 -2.98 23.83
N GLY A 86 11.52 -3.07 22.87
CA GLY A 86 12.33 -4.27 22.63
C GLY A 86 11.98 -5.12 21.41
N THR A 87 10.95 -4.82 20.61
CA THR A 87 10.59 -5.66 19.44
C THR A 87 11.10 -5.14 18.10
N GLY A 88 11.52 -3.87 17.99
CA GLY A 88 12.07 -3.29 16.75
C GLY A 88 11.07 -3.14 15.59
N ALA A 89 9.87 -3.73 15.68
CA ALA A 89 8.78 -3.59 14.73
C ALA A 89 7.78 -2.52 15.20
N ALA A 90 7.45 -1.58 14.33
CA ALA A 90 6.39 -0.62 14.60
C ALA A 90 5.03 -1.26 14.33
N LEU A 91 4.13 -1.19 15.32
CA LEU A 91 2.82 -1.83 15.32
C LEU A 91 1.74 -0.82 14.98
N THR A 92 0.76 -1.24 14.19
CA THR A 92 -0.35 -0.39 13.74
C THR A 92 -1.69 -0.97 14.16
N CYS A 93 -2.58 -0.12 14.65
CA CYS A 93 -3.95 -0.45 14.99
C CYS A 93 -4.84 -0.29 13.75
N ILE A 94 -5.21 -1.41 13.09
CA ILE A 94 -5.99 -1.41 11.84
C ILE A 94 -7.45 -1.03 12.12
N SER A 95 -8.01 -1.49 13.24
CA SER A 95 -9.34 -1.09 13.69
C SER A 95 -9.39 -1.01 15.20
N CYS A 96 -10.28 -0.18 15.73
CA CYS A 96 -10.33 0.15 17.14
C CYS A 96 -11.76 0.40 17.61
N LYS A 97 -11.88 0.50 18.93
CA LYS A 97 -13.09 0.96 19.58
C LYS A 97 -13.23 2.47 19.36
N ALA A 98 -14.31 2.92 18.74
CA ALA A 98 -14.44 4.33 18.38
C ALA A 98 -14.52 5.30 19.58
N ASP A 99 -15.07 4.84 20.71
CA ASP A 99 -15.09 5.61 21.97
C ASP A 99 -13.80 5.48 22.80
N ASP A 100 -12.92 4.55 22.43
CA ASP A 100 -11.56 4.42 22.97
C ASP A 100 -10.58 4.01 21.86
N PRO A 101 -10.10 4.98 21.05
CA PRO A 101 -9.30 4.67 19.86
C PRO A 101 -7.96 3.98 20.12
N SER A 102 -7.57 3.83 21.40
CA SER A 102 -6.36 3.10 21.81
C SER A 102 -6.64 1.60 22.03
N HIS A 103 -7.90 1.21 22.13
CA HIS A 103 -8.33 -0.18 22.24
C HIS A 103 -8.55 -0.76 20.85
N CYS A 104 -7.57 -1.54 20.37
CA CYS A 104 -7.58 -2.15 19.05
C CYS A 104 -8.40 -3.43 19.00
N TYR A 105 -9.04 -3.66 17.86
CA TYR A 105 -9.66 -4.95 17.53
C TYR A 105 -8.81 -5.74 16.55
N ASN A 106 -8.11 -5.08 15.63
CA ASN A 106 -7.20 -5.69 14.67
C ASN A 106 -5.89 -4.93 14.60
N CYS A 107 -4.80 -5.67 14.45
CA CYS A 107 -3.44 -5.15 14.47
C CYS A 107 -2.68 -5.59 13.22
N GLY A 108 -1.71 -4.79 12.81
CA GLY A 108 -0.79 -5.12 11.73
C GLY A 108 0.59 -4.51 11.95
N GLY A 109 1.56 -4.89 11.11
CA GLY A 109 2.87 -4.24 11.07
C GLY A 109 2.82 -2.88 10.36
N ARG A 110 3.83 -2.04 10.59
CA ARG A 110 4.01 -0.75 9.89
C ARG A 110 4.27 -0.90 8.38
N PHE A 111 4.62 -2.09 7.91
CA PHE A 111 5.10 -2.34 6.55
C PHE A 111 3.99 -2.63 5.51
N LEU A 112 2.71 -2.42 5.84
CA LEU A 112 1.60 -2.51 4.86
C LEU A 112 1.73 -1.54 3.64
N LEU A 113 2.78 -0.72 3.57
CA LEU A 113 3.06 0.22 2.47
C LEU A 113 4.39 -0.06 1.72
N ARG A 114 5.14 -1.11 2.08
CA ARG A 114 6.27 -1.61 1.27
C ARG A 114 6.09 -3.10 1.08
N GLU A 115 5.93 -3.52 -0.16
CA GLU A 115 5.90 -4.91 -0.60
C GLU A 115 7.29 -5.55 -0.46
N GLU A 116 7.89 -5.53 0.73
CA GLU A 116 9.07 -6.35 1.00
C GLU A 116 8.58 -7.79 1.19
N PRO A 117 9.07 -8.76 0.40
CA PRO A 117 8.56 -10.13 0.37
C PRO A 117 8.84 -10.96 1.64
N ASP A 118 9.45 -10.39 2.69
CA ASP A 118 10.03 -11.13 3.82
C ASP A 118 9.47 -10.78 5.22
N ASP A 119 8.46 -9.91 5.36
CA ASP A 119 7.86 -9.58 6.67
C ASP A 119 6.46 -10.18 6.85
N PHE A 120 6.41 -11.50 7.05
CA PHE A 120 5.15 -12.24 7.29
C PHE A 120 4.74 -12.30 8.77
N GLN A 121 5.33 -11.47 9.64
CA GLN A 121 5.04 -11.52 11.08
C GLN A 121 3.59 -11.10 11.38
N GLY A 122 2.86 -11.97 12.08
CA GLY A 122 1.49 -11.69 12.52
C GLY A 122 1.42 -10.87 13.81
N PHE A 123 0.37 -10.06 13.93
CA PHE A 123 0.07 -9.26 15.12
C PHE A 123 -1.40 -9.39 15.51
N TYR A 124 -1.71 -9.32 16.81
CA TYR A 124 -3.08 -9.38 17.32
C TYR A 124 -3.31 -8.38 18.46
N ALA A 125 -4.58 -8.08 18.71
CA ALA A 125 -4.98 -7.28 19.86
C ALA A 125 -5.18 -8.19 21.09
N ASP A 126 -4.48 -7.92 22.20
CA ASP A 126 -4.69 -8.64 23.46
C ASP A 126 -6.05 -8.32 24.11
N ALA A 127 -6.33 -8.92 25.29
CA ALA A 127 -7.57 -8.68 26.03
C ALA A 127 -7.84 -7.21 26.41
N ASN A 128 -6.79 -6.37 26.42
CA ASN A 128 -6.88 -4.95 26.71
C ASN A 128 -6.93 -4.09 25.43
N GLY A 129 -6.93 -4.71 24.25
CA GLY A 129 -6.88 -4.03 22.96
C GLY A 129 -5.48 -3.53 22.60
N LYS A 130 -4.42 -4.02 23.26
CA LYS A 130 -3.04 -3.66 22.93
C LYS A 130 -2.55 -4.53 21.78
N CYS A 131 -1.97 -3.93 20.75
CA CYS A 131 -1.33 -4.67 19.67
C CYS A 131 0.00 -5.28 20.12
N ILE A 132 0.14 -6.58 19.90
CA ILE A 132 1.35 -7.35 20.18
C ILE A 132 1.56 -8.41 19.09
N GLN A 133 2.78 -8.96 19.01
CA GLN A 133 3.10 -10.01 18.05
C GLN A 133 2.41 -11.33 18.41
N CYS A 134 2.07 -12.12 17.39
CA CYS A 134 1.62 -13.49 17.59
C CYS A 134 2.63 -14.28 18.44
N PRO A 135 2.22 -14.95 19.52
CA PRO A 135 3.15 -15.63 20.42
C PRO A 135 3.83 -16.85 19.78
N THR A 136 3.15 -17.51 18.85
CA THR A 136 3.67 -18.68 18.14
C THR A 136 4.70 -18.23 17.09
N PRO A 137 5.94 -18.72 17.12
CA PRO A 137 6.92 -18.45 16.07
C PRO A 137 6.41 -18.88 14.70
N HIS A 138 6.77 -18.12 13.65
CA HIS A 138 6.32 -18.35 12.28
C HIS A 138 4.80 -18.30 12.08
N CYS A 139 4.10 -17.56 12.93
CA CYS A 139 2.67 -17.34 12.81
C CYS A 139 2.39 -16.02 12.07
N ALA A 140 1.71 -16.12 10.93
CA ALA A 140 1.32 -14.99 10.10
C ALA A 140 -0.03 -14.40 10.52
N GLU A 141 -0.92 -15.23 11.07
CA GLU A 141 -2.22 -14.78 11.60
C GLU A 141 -2.56 -15.54 12.89
N CYS A 142 -2.94 -14.80 13.93
CA CYS A 142 -3.40 -15.37 15.18
C CYS A 142 -4.70 -14.73 15.66
N GLN A 143 -5.45 -15.48 16.45
CA GLN A 143 -6.73 -15.06 16.98
C GLN A 143 -6.58 -13.88 17.94
N ASN A 144 -7.39 -12.84 17.74
CA ASN A 144 -7.48 -11.73 18.68
C ASN A 144 -7.84 -12.21 20.09
N VAL A 145 -7.37 -11.49 21.11
CA VAL A 145 -7.46 -11.77 22.54
C VAL A 145 -6.61 -12.96 23.01
N THR A 146 -6.68 -14.11 22.33
CA THR A 146 -6.03 -15.35 22.79
C THR A 146 -4.61 -15.53 22.26
N GLY A 147 -4.28 -14.96 21.10
CA GLY A 147 -3.00 -15.15 20.43
C GLY A 147 -2.80 -16.55 19.83
N VAL A 148 -3.84 -17.39 19.80
CA VAL A 148 -3.76 -18.73 19.20
C VAL A 148 -3.50 -18.60 17.70
N CYS A 149 -2.48 -19.28 17.19
CA CYS A 149 -2.15 -19.21 15.78
C CYS A 149 -3.24 -19.87 14.90
N LEU A 150 -3.64 -19.15 13.85
CA LEU A 150 -4.64 -19.56 12.86
C LEU A 150 -4.01 -19.85 11.50
N GLN A 151 -2.91 -19.17 11.17
CA GLN A 151 -2.18 -19.36 9.93
C GLN A 151 -0.68 -19.15 10.12
N CYS A 152 0.12 -20.07 9.59
CA CYS A 152 1.57 -19.98 9.59
C CYS A 152 2.10 -19.22 8.38
N GLU A 153 3.34 -18.74 8.50
CA GLU A 153 4.11 -18.18 7.39
C GLU A 153 4.30 -19.21 6.26
N PRO A 154 4.47 -18.76 4.99
CA PRO A 154 4.83 -19.66 3.90
C PRO A 154 6.03 -20.55 4.26
N GLY A 155 5.95 -21.84 3.92
CA GLY A 155 6.93 -22.85 4.29
C GLY A 155 6.69 -23.53 5.64
N TYR A 156 5.63 -23.15 6.37
CA TYR A 156 5.24 -23.77 7.64
C TYR A 156 3.77 -24.25 7.62
N GLY A 157 3.51 -25.35 8.31
CA GLY A 157 2.17 -25.94 8.50
C GLY A 157 1.69 -25.85 9.95
N LEU A 158 0.38 -25.61 10.13
CA LEU A 158 -0.24 -25.49 11.45
C LEU A 158 -0.58 -26.88 12.02
N VAL A 159 0.03 -27.23 13.15
CA VAL A 159 -0.20 -28.50 13.86
C VAL A 159 -0.72 -28.26 15.28
N GLY A 160 -1.27 -29.30 15.91
CA GLY A 160 -1.72 -29.26 17.30
C GLY A 160 -3.09 -28.59 17.52
N PHE A 161 -3.46 -27.62 16.68
CA PHE A 161 -4.69 -26.82 16.79
C PHE A 161 -5.97 -27.65 16.95
N PHE A 162 -6.13 -28.75 16.19
CA PHE A 162 -7.33 -29.60 16.25
C PHE A 162 -7.48 -30.40 17.55
N PHE A 163 -6.39 -30.61 18.29
CA PHE A 163 -6.40 -31.35 19.55
C PHE A 163 -6.53 -30.39 20.75
N ASP A 164 -5.78 -29.29 20.70
CA ASP A 164 -5.80 -28.22 21.69
C ASP A 164 -5.39 -26.91 21.00
N PRO A 165 -6.26 -25.89 20.94
CA PRO A 165 -5.91 -24.57 20.38
C PRO A 165 -4.67 -23.96 21.03
N ALA A 166 -4.40 -24.21 22.32
CA ALA A 166 -3.21 -23.72 22.99
C ALA A 166 -1.92 -24.46 22.55
N ALA A 167 -2.04 -25.62 21.92
CA ALA A 167 -0.93 -26.38 21.36
C ALA A 167 -0.64 -26.04 19.88
N ALA A 168 -1.32 -25.03 19.33
CA ALA A 168 -1.13 -24.58 17.95
C ALA A 168 0.34 -24.15 17.71
N ALA A 169 1.00 -24.84 16.81
CA ALA A 169 2.40 -24.60 16.46
C ALA A 169 2.60 -24.61 14.94
N CYS A 170 3.53 -23.79 14.47
CA CYS A 170 3.96 -23.76 13.08
C CYS A 170 5.22 -24.62 12.92
N THR A 171 5.11 -25.70 12.15
CA THR A 171 6.23 -26.61 11.88
C THR A 171 6.69 -26.48 10.44
N PRO A 172 8.01 -26.54 10.16
CA PRO A 172 8.52 -26.47 8.80
C PRO A 172 7.90 -27.55 7.92
N CYS A 173 7.45 -27.15 6.73
CA CYS A 173 7.04 -28.08 5.70
C CYS A 173 8.25 -28.78 5.08
N LYS A 174 8.00 -29.90 4.40
CA LYS A 174 9.02 -30.53 3.56
C LYS A 174 9.52 -29.57 2.48
N ALA A 175 10.80 -29.70 2.10
CA ALA A 175 11.41 -28.86 1.09
C ALA A 175 10.57 -28.76 -0.20
N GLY A 176 10.41 -27.53 -0.72
CA GLY A 176 9.62 -27.22 -1.91
C GLY A 176 8.12 -27.06 -1.68
N CYS A 177 7.66 -27.19 -0.44
CA CYS A 177 6.26 -27.03 -0.07
C CYS A 177 6.02 -25.65 0.56
N ALA A 178 5.12 -24.85 -0.02
CA ALA A 178 4.73 -23.54 0.51
C ALA A 178 3.73 -23.67 1.66
N ARG A 179 2.87 -24.69 1.65
CA ARG A 179 1.88 -24.93 2.71
C ARG A 179 1.64 -26.41 2.89
N CYS A 180 1.55 -26.84 4.14
CA CYS A 180 1.36 -28.24 4.47
C CYS A 180 0.38 -28.42 5.64
N GLU A 181 -0.38 -29.51 5.62
CA GLU A 181 -1.28 -29.91 6.71
C GLU A 181 -0.54 -30.70 7.80
N SER A 182 0.58 -31.31 7.41
CA SER A 182 1.59 -31.90 8.29
C SER A 182 2.95 -31.85 7.59
N ALA A 183 4.05 -32.15 8.30
CA ALA A 183 5.38 -32.17 7.68
C ALA A 183 5.46 -33.03 6.38
N ASP A 184 4.58 -34.02 6.22
CA ASP A 184 4.57 -34.95 5.08
C ASP A 184 3.44 -34.70 4.07
N GLU A 185 2.46 -33.85 4.36
CA GLU A 185 1.28 -33.60 3.53
C GLU A 185 1.28 -32.17 3.00
N CYS A 186 1.76 -32.01 1.76
CA CYS A 186 1.83 -30.71 1.11
C CYS A 186 0.52 -30.34 0.41
N SER A 187 -0.07 -29.20 0.77
CA SER A 187 -1.29 -28.67 0.16
C SER A 187 -1.01 -27.66 -0.96
N GLY A 188 0.23 -27.17 -1.08
CA GLY A 188 0.66 -26.32 -2.20
C GLY A 188 2.18 -26.20 -2.31
N CYS A 189 2.69 -26.26 -3.54
CA CYS A 189 4.11 -26.14 -3.81
C CYS A 189 4.58 -24.69 -3.84
N ASP A 190 5.82 -24.50 -3.42
CA ASP A 190 6.48 -23.20 -3.44
C ASP A 190 6.89 -22.80 -4.86
N TYR A 191 7.21 -21.52 -5.06
CA TYR A 191 7.76 -21.05 -6.32
C TYR A 191 8.99 -21.85 -6.72
N GLY A 192 9.06 -22.23 -8.00
CA GLY A 192 10.08 -23.14 -8.51
C GLY A 192 9.81 -24.62 -8.23
N TYR A 193 8.62 -24.98 -7.74
CA TYR A 193 8.19 -26.37 -7.58
C TYR A 193 6.78 -26.61 -8.17
N LEU A 194 6.51 -27.84 -8.59
CA LEU A 194 5.19 -28.31 -9.02
C LEU A 194 4.77 -29.57 -8.26
N PRO A 195 3.47 -29.84 -8.08
CA PRO A 195 3.01 -31.09 -7.51
C PRO A 195 3.30 -32.25 -8.49
N ASP A 196 4.00 -33.27 -8.01
CA ASP A 196 4.20 -34.53 -8.70
C ASP A 196 2.90 -35.36 -8.61
N PRO A 197 2.20 -35.62 -9.72
CA PRO A 197 0.95 -36.36 -9.71
C PRO A 197 1.09 -37.82 -9.25
N ALA A 198 2.30 -38.39 -9.27
CA ALA A 198 2.53 -39.76 -8.82
C ALA A 198 2.70 -39.87 -7.29
N THR A 199 3.27 -38.84 -6.65
CA THR A 199 3.63 -38.88 -5.23
C THR A 199 2.86 -37.88 -4.36
N GLY A 200 2.21 -36.89 -4.97
CA GLY A 200 1.61 -35.74 -4.29
C GLY A 200 2.64 -34.78 -3.68
N GLN A 201 3.94 -35.00 -3.90
CA GLN A 201 5.02 -34.18 -3.35
C GLN A 201 5.46 -33.10 -4.33
N CYS A 202 6.08 -32.04 -3.83
CA CYS A 202 6.59 -30.97 -4.67
C CYS A 202 7.92 -31.35 -5.31
N ALA A 203 7.94 -31.43 -6.64
CA ALA A 203 9.12 -31.64 -7.44
C ALA A 203 9.63 -30.30 -7.97
N PRO A 204 10.96 -30.09 -8.06
CA PRO A 204 11.50 -28.83 -8.57
C PRO A 204 11.16 -28.64 -10.04
N CYS A 205 10.88 -27.40 -10.43
CA CYS A 205 10.80 -26.96 -11.81
C CYS A 205 12.16 -27.09 -12.53
N PRO A 206 12.17 -27.04 -13.87
CA PRO A 206 13.40 -26.96 -14.65
C PRO A 206 14.35 -25.83 -14.19
N SER A 207 15.64 -25.97 -14.50
CA SER A 207 16.64 -24.96 -14.18
C SER A 207 16.24 -23.57 -14.68
N ASN A 208 16.46 -22.55 -13.84
CA ASN A 208 16.13 -21.14 -14.08
C ASN A 208 14.64 -20.85 -14.34
N CYS A 209 13.77 -21.76 -13.94
CA CYS A 209 12.33 -21.59 -13.99
C CYS A 209 11.77 -21.15 -12.63
N GLN A 210 10.93 -20.13 -12.63
CA GLN A 210 10.20 -19.64 -11.45
C GLN A 210 8.85 -20.32 -11.31
N GLU A 211 8.16 -20.57 -12.42
CA GLU A 211 6.90 -21.33 -12.44
C GLU A 211 6.89 -22.29 -13.62
N CYS A 212 6.45 -23.52 -13.39
CA CYS A 212 6.37 -24.54 -14.42
C CYS A 212 4.98 -25.19 -14.48
N SER A 213 4.48 -25.41 -15.69
CA SER A 213 3.21 -26.10 -15.95
C SER A 213 3.36 -27.63 -15.97
N ALA A 214 4.59 -28.12 -16.15
CA ALA A 214 4.96 -29.52 -16.05
C ALA A 214 6.43 -29.64 -15.68
N ALA A 215 6.86 -30.85 -15.29
CA ALA A 215 8.26 -31.12 -14.89
C ALA A 215 9.32 -30.68 -15.91
N ASN A 216 8.96 -30.56 -17.20
CA ASN A 216 9.84 -30.12 -18.28
C ASN A 216 9.29 -28.90 -19.05
N GLN A 217 8.31 -28.17 -18.51
CA GLN A 217 7.72 -27.01 -19.19
C GLN A 217 7.68 -25.83 -18.25
N CYS A 218 8.48 -24.81 -18.54
CA CYS A 218 8.51 -23.57 -17.80
C CYS A 218 7.48 -22.58 -18.35
N SER A 219 6.56 -22.14 -17.49
CA SER A 219 5.60 -21.09 -17.80
C SER A 219 6.15 -19.69 -17.50
N GLN A 220 7.06 -19.57 -16.54
CA GLN A 220 7.70 -18.31 -16.19
C GLN A 220 9.18 -18.52 -15.80
N CYS A 221 10.09 -17.87 -16.51
CA CYS A 221 11.51 -17.90 -16.18
C CYS A 221 11.83 -17.00 -14.99
N LYS A 222 12.89 -17.33 -14.24
CA LYS A 222 13.44 -16.46 -13.20
C LYS A 222 13.94 -15.15 -13.81
N SER A 223 14.04 -14.09 -13.00
CA SER A 223 14.65 -12.82 -13.44
C SER A 223 16.02 -13.06 -14.09
N GLY A 224 16.30 -12.28 -15.14
CA GLY A 224 17.48 -12.39 -15.98
C GLY A 224 17.47 -13.58 -16.95
N HIS A 225 16.33 -14.24 -17.15
CA HIS A 225 16.18 -15.36 -18.08
C HIS A 225 14.94 -15.21 -18.97
N THR A 226 14.99 -15.83 -20.15
CA THR A 226 13.88 -15.91 -21.10
C THR A 226 13.73 -17.31 -21.66
N ASN A 227 12.51 -17.63 -22.13
CA ASN A 227 12.26 -18.85 -22.87
C ASN A 227 12.96 -18.79 -24.23
N VAL A 228 13.76 -19.81 -24.56
CA VAL A 228 14.47 -19.90 -25.86
C VAL A 228 13.86 -20.95 -26.79
N THR A 229 12.86 -21.68 -26.31
CA THR A 229 12.23 -22.78 -27.03
C THR A 229 10.72 -22.54 -27.13
N THR A 230 10.11 -22.83 -28.28
CA THR A 230 8.65 -22.69 -28.43
C THR A 230 7.85 -23.68 -27.60
N ASP A 231 8.49 -24.74 -27.09
CA ASP A 231 7.88 -25.76 -26.22
C ASP A 231 7.99 -25.44 -24.72
N GLY A 232 8.61 -24.29 -24.38
CA GLY A 232 8.70 -23.81 -23.01
C GLY A 232 9.75 -24.50 -22.14
N SER A 233 10.56 -25.42 -22.69
CA SER A 233 11.35 -26.36 -21.90
C SER A 233 12.67 -25.84 -21.32
N ALA A 234 13.20 -24.70 -21.81
CA ALA A 234 14.46 -24.14 -21.33
C ALA A 234 14.43 -22.61 -21.18
N CYS A 235 14.71 -22.14 -19.97
CA CYS A 235 15.02 -20.74 -19.67
C CYS A 235 16.53 -20.51 -19.83
N ALA A 236 16.90 -19.67 -20.79
CA ALA A 236 18.29 -19.24 -20.97
C ALA A 236 18.50 -17.85 -20.38
N ALA A 237 19.71 -17.61 -19.87
CA ALA A 237 20.09 -16.31 -19.34
C ALA A 237 20.07 -15.24 -20.43
N CYS A 238 19.65 -14.03 -20.08
CA CYS A 238 19.82 -12.85 -20.90
C CYS A 238 21.32 -12.61 -21.16
N ALA A 239 21.66 -12.13 -22.35
CA ALA A 239 23.03 -11.88 -22.77
C ALA A 239 23.65 -10.68 -22.05
N ASP A 240 22.82 -9.72 -21.64
CA ASP A 240 23.24 -8.58 -20.83
C ASP A 240 23.07 -8.88 -19.34
N PRO A 241 24.15 -8.87 -18.53
CA PRO A 241 24.08 -9.22 -17.11
C PRO A 241 23.31 -8.20 -16.26
N LEU A 242 23.09 -6.98 -16.76
CA LEU A 242 22.28 -5.96 -16.09
C LEU A 242 20.79 -6.06 -16.48
N CYS A 243 20.42 -7.06 -17.28
CA CYS A 243 19.05 -7.25 -17.74
C CYS A 243 18.25 -8.12 -16.76
N SER A 244 17.17 -7.58 -16.21
CA SER A 244 16.22 -8.33 -15.37
C SER A 244 15.17 -9.07 -16.19
N PHE A 245 14.87 -8.59 -17.40
CA PHE A 245 13.93 -9.24 -18.31
C PHE A 245 14.29 -8.99 -19.78
N CYS A 246 14.51 -10.07 -20.52
CA CYS A 246 14.70 -10.05 -21.97
C CYS A 246 13.54 -10.78 -22.65
N ALA A 247 13.13 -10.32 -23.84
CA ALA A 247 11.99 -10.85 -24.57
C ALA A 247 12.33 -11.02 -26.06
N GLU A 248 11.71 -12.01 -26.72
CA GLU A 248 11.97 -12.34 -28.13
C GLU A 248 13.43 -12.73 -28.45
N GLY A 249 14.18 -13.17 -27.44
CA GLY A 249 15.59 -13.53 -27.56
C GLY A 249 16.38 -13.16 -26.31
N VAL A 250 17.52 -13.82 -26.10
CA VAL A 250 18.40 -13.55 -24.94
C VAL A 250 19.10 -12.19 -25.06
N ASP A 251 19.21 -11.62 -26.25
CA ASP A 251 19.93 -10.41 -26.60
C ASP A 251 19.06 -9.14 -26.62
N LYS A 252 17.76 -9.28 -26.35
CA LYS A 252 16.80 -8.18 -26.39
C LYS A 252 16.29 -7.86 -25.00
N CYS A 253 17.03 -7.02 -24.28
CA CYS A 253 16.61 -6.56 -22.98
C CYS A 253 15.43 -5.59 -23.06
N THR A 254 14.47 -5.78 -22.17
CA THR A 254 13.27 -4.97 -22.03
C THR A 254 13.12 -4.37 -20.64
N SER A 255 13.87 -4.84 -19.64
CA SER A 255 13.95 -4.23 -18.31
C SER A 255 15.30 -4.52 -17.66
N CYS A 256 15.83 -3.55 -16.91
CA CYS A 256 17.14 -3.62 -16.27
C CYS A 256 17.00 -3.95 -14.77
N SER A 257 18.04 -4.56 -14.19
CA SER A 257 18.04 -5.03 -12.80
C SER A 257 18.38 -3.94 -11.79
N GLU A 258 18.95 -2.83 -12.23
CA GLU A 258 19.43 -1.74 -11.37
C GLU A 258 18.73 -0.43 -11.70
N ASN A 259 18.37 0.31 -10.66
CA ASN A 259 17.94 1.70 -10.80
C ASN A 259 19.09 2.51 -11.43
N GLY A 260 18.74 3.48 -12.28
CA GLY A 260 19.72 4.24 -13.04
C GLY A 260 20.15 3.59 -14.37
N PHE A 261 19.60 2.43 -14.71
CA PHE A 261 19.77 1.80 -16.01
C PHE A 261 18.43 1.57 -16.70
N GLY A 262 18.41 1.78 -18.01
CA GLY A 262 17.25 1.51 -18.86
C GLY A 262 17.66 0.83 -20.17
N PRO A 263 16.73 0.18 -20.87
CA PRO A 263 17.02 -0.42 -22.17
C PRO A 263 17.40 0.66 -23.21
N ASP A 264 18.51 0.45 -23.91
CA ASP A 264 18.84 1.26 -25.07
C ASP A 264 17.97 0.84 -26.28
N PRO A 265 17.24 1.77 -26.93
CA PRO A 265 16.31 1.42 -28.00
C PRO A 265 16.96 0.74 -29.21
N ALA A 266 18.24 1.03 -29.48
CA ALA A 266 18.95 0.57 -30.67
C ALA A 266 19.66 -0.77 -30.44
N THR A 267 20.35 -0.91 -29.30
CA THR A 267 21.16 -2.08 -28.96
C THR A 267 20.39 -3.12 -28.14
N LYS A 268 19.26 -2.73 -27.53
CA LYS A 268 18.48 -3.57 -26.60
C LYS A 268 19.31 -4.08 -25.42
N ARG A 269 20.28 -3.29 -24.99
CA ARG A 269 21.15 -3.53 -23.84
C ARG A 269 20.86 -2.54 -22.73
N CYS A 270 21.17 -2.92 -21.50
CA CYS A 270 21.03 -1.99 -20.38
C CYS A 270 22.17 -0.99 -20.40
N VAL A 271 21.81 0.29 -20.41
CA VAL A 271 22.75 1.42 -20.35
C VAL A 271 22.30 2.39 -19.28
N ALA A 272 23.22 3.19 -18.76
CA ALA A 272 22.89 4.22 -17.79
C ALA A 272 21.83 5.18 -18.36
N CYS A 273 20.94 5.69 -17.51
CA CYS A 273 19.94 6.68 -17.92
C CYS A 273 20.63 7.85 -18.64
N THR A 274 20.13 8.18 -19.83
CA THR A 274 20.72 9.19 -20.71
C THR A 274 20.18 10.58 -20.45
N THR A 275 19.03 10.67 -19.78
CA THR A 275 18.44 11.96 -19.39
C THR A 275 19.33 12.62 -18.33
N PRO A 276 19.81 13.86 -18.56
CA PRO A 276 20.67 14.55 -17.59
C PRO A 276 20.02 14.66 -16.22
N ASN A 277 20.78 14.40 -15.16
CA ASN A 277 20.35 14.42 -13.75
C ASN A 277 19.22 13.44 -13.42
N CYS A 278 19.03 12.41 -14.23
CA CYS A 278 18.09 11.32 -13.95
C CYS A 278 18.74 10.28 -13.02
N SER A 279 18.05 9.90 -11.94
CA SER A 279 18.48 8.83 -11.04
C SER A 279 17.82 7.48 -11.37
N SER A 280 16.61 7.50 -11.92
CA SER A 280 15.87 6.30 -12.30
C SER A 280 15.17 6.51 -13.64
N CYS A 281 15.28 5.52 -14.52
CA CYS A 281 14.58 5.47 -15.81
C CYS A 281 13.89 4.11 -15.96
N SER A 282 12.91 4.03 -16.86
CA SER A 282 12.05 2.84 -17.02
C SER A 282 12.29 2.11 -18.34
N ASP A 283 11.30 2.13 -19.24
CA ASP A 283 11.21 1.34 -20.48
C ASP A 283 12.29 1.71 -21.52
N SER A 284 13.03 2.78 -21.27
CA SER A 284 14.13 3.26 -22.08
C SER A 284 15.10 4.03 -21.20
N ALA A 285 16.39 3.96 -21.52
CA ALA A 285 17.40 4.80 -20.89
C ALA A 285 17.11 6.31 -21.02
N ALA A 286 16.30 6.72 -22.01
CA ALA A 286 15.88 8.10 -22.21
C ALA A 286 14.59 8.51 -21.50
N THR A 287 13.86 7.56 -20.90
CA THR A 287 12.59 7.85 -20.22
C THR A 287 12.85 7.95 -18.71
N CYS A 288 13.10 9.16 -18.24
CA CYS A 288 13.33 9.40 -16.81
C CYS A 288 12.03 9.27 -16.01
N THR A 289 12.09 8.56 -14.89
CA THR A 289 10.97 8.43 -13.94
C THR A 289 11.27 9.08 -12.61
N GLU A 290 12.54 9.28 -12.28
CA GLU A 290 12.98 9.93 -11.05
C GLU A 290 14.23 10.75 -11.30
N CYS A 291 14.22 12.00 -10.85
CA CYS A 291 15.36 12.88 -10.94
C CYS A 291 16.23 12.78 -9.68
N GLY A 292 17.53 12.97 -9.87
CA GLY A 292 18.47 13.03 -8.75
C GLY A 292 18.23 14.26 -7.85
N PRO A 293 18.88 14.31 -6.68
CA PRO A 293 18.68 15.37 -5.71
C PRO A 293 18.88 16.77 -6.29
N GLY A 294 17.98 17.69 -5.95
CA GLY A 294 17.96 19.08 -6.43
C GLY A 294 17.28 19.27 -7.80
N TYR A 295 16.65 18.23 -8.34
CA TYR A 295 15.92 18.29 -9.61
C TYR A 295 14.51 17.69 -9.47
N VAL A 296 13.58 18.19 -10.28
CA VAL A 296 12.21 17.71 -10.41
C VAL A 296 11.92 17.28 -11.84
N LEU A 297 11.14 16.22 -12.00
CA LEU A 297 10.73 15.72 -13.30
C LEU A 297 9.66 16.64 -13.90
N ASP A 298 9.94 17.23 -15.05
CA ASP A 298 8.95 17.94 -15.84
C ASP A 298 8.07 16.92 -16.58
N GLY A 299 6.80 16.82 -16.20
CA GLY A 299 5.88 15.83 -16.77
C GLY A 299 5.52 16.05 -18.25
N ALA A 300 5.82 17.23 -18.83
CA ALA A 300 5.53 17.52 -20.24
C ALA A 300 6.68 17.10 -21.16
N THR A 301 7.92 17.24 -20.69
CA THR A 301 9.14 17.01 -21.47
C THR A 301 9.88 15.74 -21.04
N GLY A 302 9.63 15.23 -19.83
CA GLY A 302 10.38 14.13 -19.22
C GLY A 302 11.80 14.50 -18.80
N ALA A 303 12.13 15.80 -18.77
CA ALA A 303 13.44 16.31 -18.38
C ALA A 303 13.51 16.57 -16.87
N CYS A 304 14.73 16.47 -16.32
CA CYS A 304 14.99 16.87 -14.93
C CYS A 304 15.41 18.33 -14.88
N GLU A 305 14.53 19.17 -14.36
CA GLU A 305 14.77 20.60 -14.17
C GLU A 305 15.24 20.89 -12.74
N PRO A 306 16.18 21.83 -12.52
CA PRO A 306 16.60 22.19 -11.17
C PRO A 306 15.42 22.71 -10.34
N CYS A 307 15.35 22.33 -9.06
CA CYS A 307 14.40 22.93 -8.13
C CYS A 307 14.56 24.46 -8.12
N LYS A 308 13.44 25.18 -8.23
CA LYS A 308 13.36 26.64 -8.09
C LYS A 308 13.65 27.07 -6.65
N VAL A 309 13.29 26.27 -5.65
CA VAL A 309 13.66 26.53 -4.26
C VAL A 309 15.16 26.26 -4.07
N GLN A 310 15.92 27.31 -3.78
CA GLN A 310 17.36 27.19 -3.56
C GLN A 310 17.67 26.25 -2.40
N ASN A 311 18.71 25.42 -2.58
CA ASN A 311 19.16 24.41 -1.61
C ASN A 311 18.08 23.38 -1.23
N CYS A 312 17.09 23.17 -2.08
CA CYS A 312 16.16 22.07 -1.95
C CYS A 312 16.80 20.76 -2.44
N SER A 313 16.67 19.68 -1.67
CA SER A 313 17.12 18.35 -2.03
C SER A 313 16.06 17.60 -2.82
N TRP A 314 14.80 17.75 -2.44
CA TRP A 314 13.67 17.03 -3.03
C TRP A 314 12.51 18.00 -3.17
N CYS A 315 12.11 18.29 -4.40
CA CYS A 315 10.98 19.14 -4.72
C CYS A 315 9.98 18.39 -5.60
N ARG A 316 8.70 18.72 -5.44
CA ARG A 316 7.60 18.15 -6.24
C ARG A 316 6.79 19.27 -6.88
N ILE A 317 6.07 18.94 -7.95
CA ILE A 317 5.01 19.82 -8.48
C ILE A 317 3.69 19.42 -7.83
N SER A 318 3.09 20.34 -7.08
CA SER A 318 1.79 20.15 -6.44
C SER A 318 0.71 19.88 -7.47
N SER A 319 0.00 18.76 -7.34
CA SER A 319 -1.14 18.44 -8.20
C SER A 319 -2.32 19.39 -7.98
N GLN A 320 -2.38 20.06 -6.83
CA GLN A 320 -3.46 20.98 -6.47
C GLN A 320 -3.21 22.41 -6.97
N THR A 321 -1.98 22.91 -6.81
CA THR A 321 -1.65 24.31 -7.14
C THR A 321 -0.84 24.46 -8.43
N GLY A 322 -0.25 23.38 -8.93
CA GLY A 322 0.71 23.40 -10.04
C GLY A 322 2.03 24.10 -9.70
N GLN A 323 2.25 24.44 -8.43
CA GLN A 323 3.45 25.11 -7.96
C GLN A 323 4.48 24.10 -7.46
N GLU A 324 5.75 24.48 -7.54
CA GLU A 324 6.83 23.68 -6.99
C GLU A 324 6.86 23.84 -5.46
N GLU A 325 6.93 22.72 -4.77
CA GLU A 325 6.99 22.61 -3.31
C GLU A 325 8.27 21.88 -2.93
N CYS A 326 9.07 22.44 -2.03
CA CYS A 326 10.23 21.74 -1.50
C CYS A 326 9.80 20.86 -0.31
N GLU A 327 10.18 19.59 -0.36
CA GLU A 327 9.88 18.60 0.68
C GLU A 327 11.01 18.49 1.70
N SER A 328 12.26 18.71 1.26
CA SER A 328 13.41 18.68 2.15
C SER A 328 14.60 19.47 1.61
N CYS A 329 15.37 20.04 2.52
CA CYS A 329 16.55 20.81 2.20
C CYS A 329 17.79 19.92 1.99
N LEU A 330 18.76 20.40 1.21
CA LEU A 330 20.08 19.78 1.08
C LEU A 330 20.78 19.68 2.44
N ASN A 331 21.66 18.70 2.59
CA ASN A 331 22.47 18.54 3.80
C ASN A 331 23.18 19.85 4.18
N GLY A 332 23.02 20.26 5.44
CA GLY A 332 23.53 21.53 5.97
C GLY A 332 22.56 22.71 5.87
N TYR A 333 21.34 22.51 5.36
CA TYR A 333 20.28 23.52 5.30
C TYR A 333 19.03 23.07 6.07
N THR A 334 18.29 24.02 6.63
CA THR A 334 17.01 23.81 7.32
C THR A 334 15.93 24.71 6.74
N SER A 335 14.65 24.40 6.99
CA SER A 335 13.56 25.29 6.60
C SER A 335 13.69 26.64 7.31
N SER A 336 13.39 27.72 6.59
CA SER A 336 13.38 29.08 7.16
C SER A 336 12.32 29.28 8.24
N VAL A 337 11.27 28.45 8.20
CA VAL A 337 10.18 28.38 9.17
C VAL A 337 10.13 26.97 9.74
N ALA A 338 10.11 26.85 11.07
CA ALA A 338 10.04 25.54 11.72
C ALA A 338 8.74 24.81 11.33
N ASN A 339 8.86 23.54 10.93
CA ASN A 339 7.75 22.68 10.48
C ASN A 339 6.94 23.25 9.30
N ALA A 340 7.59 23.97 8.38
CA ALA A 340 6.94 24.42 7.16
C ALA A 340 6.63 23.24 6.24
N ASP A 341 5.36 23.12 5.84
CA ASP A 341 4.89 22.24 4.79
C ASP A 341 3.95 23.03 3.87
N PRO A 342 4.33 23.32 2.61
CA PRO A 342 5.61 22.99 1.97
C PRO A 342 6.75 23.92 2.39
N ILE A 343 8.01 23.48 2.24
CA ILE A 343 9.18 24.32 2.51
C ILE A 343 9.32 25.36 1.40
N THR A 344 9.30 26.65 1.77
CA THR A 344 9.41 27.75 0.80
C THR A 344 10.82 28.33 0.69
N ALA A 345 11.70 28.06 1.67
CA ALA A 345 13.10 28.44 1.62
C ALA A 345 13.96 27.54 2.53
N CYS A 346 15.10 27.11 2.00
CA CYS A 346 16.14 26.38 2.74
C CYS A 346 17.32 27.31 3.05
N VAL A 347 17.56 27.54 4.34
CA VAL A 347 18.61 28.43 4.86
C VAL A 347 19.72 27.61 5.55
N PRO A 348 20.97 28.10 5.62
CA PRO A 348 22.03 27.37 6.30
C PRO A 348 21.63 27.00 7.74
N GLY A 349 21.78 25.73 8.09
CA GLY A 349 21.50 25.24 9.43
C GLY A 349 22.45 25.88 10.45
N SER A 350 21.93 26.22 11.63
CA SER A 350 22.79 26.63 12.75
C SER A 350 23.63 25.42 13.17
N ALA A 351 24.96 25.54 13.08
CA ALA A 351 25.89 24.53 13.62
C ALA A 351 25.83 24.47 15.16
#